data_AF-S9UCV1-F1
#
_entry.id   AF-S9UCV1-F1
#
_cell.length_a   1.000
_cell.length_b   1.000
_cell.length_c   1.000
_cell.angle_alpha   90.00
_cell.angle_beta   90.00
_cell.angle_gamma   90.00
#
_symmetry.space_group_name_H-M   'P 1'
#
loop_
_entity.id
_entity.type
_entity.pdbx_description
1 polymer ?
#
loop_
_entity_poly.entity_id
_entity_poly.type
_entity_poly.pdbx_seq_one_letter_code
_entity_poly.pdbx_strand_id
1 'polypeptide(L)'
;MEKYRKFSDAATGVNPFLTQRVPSALGRFLSPIMFPCRLLFLFVFATLLLLVEAVLVYGLCYNLLGRLCGCMEAAEAVYTYSGLGLLREGLLLRGFFFFLGHVLPVKIDPMMYSTGAVPPSKRNSINGGDIVFCNSQSVWDFMVLEVILKKPFLAVAFPTPPAGFFASPPPSPSAETVQLFLPGALQRYHVWRHIHRSNTLPYVQALARWQRETLDSSSHADAAPHKPYVDVALAAQCRARQLRVPLVYFAEGTATNGRGVLQLPRLRCFSNEVEPATAEPVLRAHTATLFYQSDALLTVCAEHEGRPQP
;
A
#
# COMPACT_ATOMS: atom_id res chain seq x y z
N MET A 1 -18.06 14.41 9.07
CA MET A 1 -16.75 14.96 9.50
C MET A 1 -15.89 15.54 8.36
N GLU A 2 -16.09 15.18 7.08
CA GLU A 2 -15.36 15.77 5.94
C GLU A 2 -15.43 17.30 5.85
N LYS A 3 -16.56 17.91 6.24
CA LYS A 3 -16.79 19.36 6.21
C LYS A 3 -15.75 20.17 7.02
N TYR A 4 -15.13 19.55 8.03
CA TYR A 4 -14.13 20.21 8.89
C TYR A 4 -12.68 19.92 8.49
N ARG A 5 -12.45 18.91 7.64
CA ARG A 5 -11.11 18.56 7.13
C ARG A 5 -10.53 19.66 6.23
N LYS A 6 -11.38 20.50 5.62
CA LYS A 6 -10.91 21.67 4.86
C LYS A 6 -10.28 22.76 5.73
N PHE A 7 -10.53 22.73 7.04
CA PHE A 7 -10.02 23.72 7.99
C PHE A 7 -8.82 23.22 8.79
N SER A 8 -8.45 21.95 8.68
CA SER A 8 -7.15 21.50 9.18
C SER A 8 -6.05 22.15 8.36
N ASP A 9 -5.09 22.76 9.03
CA ASP A 9 -3.88 23.25 8.39
C ASP A 9 -3.24 22.08 7.63
N ALA A 10 -3.05 22.26 6.32
CA ALA A 10 -2.52 21.23 5.44
C ALA A 10 -1.04 20.90 5.73
N ALA A 11 -0.30 21.79 6.40
CA ALA A 11 1.08 21.57 6.77
C ALA A 11 1.22 20.84 8.11
N THR A 12 0.39 21.16 9.09
CA THR A 12 0.52 20.63 10.46
C THR A 12 -0.53 19.56 10.82
N GLY A 13 -1.60 19.43 10.03
CA GLY A 13 -2.76 18.60 10.34
C GLY A 13 -3.59 19.11 11.53
N VAL A 14 -3.21 20.25 12.11
CA VAL A 14 -3.91 20.85 13.24
C VAL A 14 -5.21 21.44 12.75
N ASN A 15 -6.32 20.95 13.27
CA ASN A 15 -7.62 21.54 13.04
C ASN A 15 -7.93 22.52 14.18
N PRO A 16 -8.12 23.82 13.88
CA PRO A 16 -8.32 24.86 14.90
C PRO A 16 -9.59 24.65 15.73
N PHE A 17 -10.52 23.82 15.25
CA PHE A 17 -11.77 23.50 15.94
C PHE A 17 -11.66 22.31 16.88
N LEU A 18 -10.53 21.58 16.83
CA LEU A 18 -10.27 20.47 17.73
C LEU A 18 -9.64 21.01 19.01
N THR A 19 -10.26 20.72 20.15
CA THR A 19 -9.72 21.06 21.48
C THR A 19 -8.35 20.38 21.62
N GLN A 20 -7.27 21.15 21.50
CA GLN A 20 -5.95 20.63 21.81
C GLN A 20 -5.91 20.34 23.30
N ARG A 21 -5.81 19.05 23.67
CA ARG A 21 -5.54 18.67 25.05
C ARG A 21 -4.23 19.32 25.47
N VAL A 22 -4.33 20.29 26.37
CA VAL A 22 -3.16 20.92 26.96
C VAL A 22 -2.37 19.82 27.67
N PRO A 23 -1.10 19.57 27.32
CA PRO A 23 -0.33 18.53 27.94
C PRO A 23 -0.22 18.81 29.44
N SER A 24 -0.45 17.76 30.25
CA SER A 24 -0.28 17.81 31.70
C SER A 24 1.15 18.26 32.05
N ALA A 25 1.36 18.84 33.23
CA ALA A 25 2.70 19.24 33.67
C ALA A 25 3.69 18.05 33.60
N LEU A 26 3.21 16.86 33.98
CA LEU A 26 3.94 15.61 33.83
C LEU A 26 4.26 15.28 32.37
N GLY A 27 3.30 15.44 31.46
CA GLY A 27 3.50 15.23 30.02
C GLY A 27 4.52 16.21 29.41
N ARG A 28 4.52 17.48 29.84
CA ARG A 28 5.50 18.48 29.40
C ARG A 28 6.93 18.15 29.87
N PHE A 29 7.06 17.60 31.07
CA PHE A 29 8.35 17.18 31.62
C PHE A 29 8.85 15.85 31.01
N LEU A 30 7.95 14.87 30.83
CA LEU A 30 8.30 13.57 30.27
C LEU A 30 8.56 13.63 28.77
N SER A 31 7.88 14.50 28.02
CA SER A 31 8.04 14.59 26.55
C SER A 31 9.49 14.75 26.07
N PRO A 32 10.30 15.68 26.60
CA PRO A 32 11.70 15.85 26.17
C PRO A 32 12.60 14.66 26.55
N ILE A 33 12.22 13.85 27.56
CA ILE A 33 12.94 12.63 27.95
C ILE A 33 12.49 11.44 27.09
N MET A 34 11.19 11.33 26.84
CA MET A 34 10.61 10.26 26.05
C MET A 34 11.01 10.35 24.58
N PHE A 35 11.27 11.56 24.06
CA PHE A 35 11.70 11.74 22.68
C PHE A 35 13.04 11.04 22.34
N PRO A 36 14.16 11.30 23.03
CA PRO A 36 15.41 10.59 22.77
C PRO A 36 15.30 9.10 23.06
N CYS A 37 14.52 8.68 24.07
CA CYS A 37 14.23 7.27 24.29
C CYS A 37 13.52 6.64 23.08
N ARG A 38 12.48 7.30 22.54
CA ARG A 38 11.78 6.84 21.32
C ARG A 38 12.73 6.76 20.14
N LEU A 39 13.60 7.75 19.93
CA LEU A 39 14.60 7.72 18.86
C LEU A 39 15.58 6.55 19.01
N LEU A 40 16.04 6.28 20.23
CA LEU A 40 16.90 5.14 20.52
C LEU A 40 16.20 3.82 20.20
N PHE A 41 14.97 3.63 20.66
CA PHE A 41 14.20 2.42 20.36
C PHE A 41 13.90 2.30 18.86
N LEU A 42 13.51 3.39 18.20
CA LEU A 42 13.31 3.42 16.74
C LEU A 42 14.57 2.97 16.00
N PHE A 43 15.74 3.48 16.41
CA PHE A 43 17.01 3.07 15.83
C PHE A 43 17.26 1.57 16.05
N VAL A 44 17.12 1.07 17.28
CA VAL A 44 17.30 -0.35 17.61
C VAL A 44 16.34 -1.24 16.79
N PHE A 45 15.05 -0.92 16.78
CA PHE A 45 14.06 -1.69 16.01
C PHE A 45 14.33 -1.63 14.50
N ALA A 46 14.71 -0.47 13.97
CA ALA A 46 15.05 -0.33 12.55
C ALA A 46 16.29 -1.17 12.18
N THR A 47 17.34 -1.13 13.00
CA THR A 47 18.56 -1.93 12.78
C THR A 47 18.27 -3.42 12.87
N LEU A 48 17.51 -3.87 13.88
CA LEU A 48 17.12 -5.27 14.01
C LEU A 48 16.22 -5.72 12.85
N LEU A 49 15.27 -4.90 12.44
CA LEU A 49 14.40 -5.18 11.29
C LEU A 49 15.24 -5.31 10.01
N LEU A 50 16.19 -4.41 9.78
CA LEU A 50 17.10 -4.47 8.64
C LEU A 50 17.93 -5.75 8.65
N LEU A 51 18.48 -6.12 9.81
CA LEU A 51 19.28 -7.35 9.95
C LEU A 51 18.44 -8.60 9.67
N VAL A 52 17.29 -8.71 10.32
CA VAL A 52 16.36 -9.85 10.15
C VAL A 52 15.88 -9.93 8.71
N GLU A 53 15.54 -8.80 8.08
CA GLU A 53 15.11 -8.82 6.69
C GLU A 53 16.22 -9.17 5.72
N ALA A 54 17.36 -8.48 5.78
CA ALA A 54 18.43 -8.66 4.82
C ALA A 54 19.01 -10.08 4.90
N VAL A 55 19.29 -10.56 6.11
CA VAL A 55 19.98 -11.84 6.33
C VAL A 55 19.00 -13.00 6.32
N LEU A 56 17.99 -12.97 7.20
CA LEU A 56 17.13 -14.14 7.45
C LEU A 56 16.02 -14.26 6.41
N VAL A 57 15.30 -13.17 6.13
CA VAL A 57 14.17 -13.22 5.18
C VAL A 57 14.67 -13.28 3.74
N TYR A 58 15.55 -12.37 3.33
CA TYR A 58 15.99 -12.28 1.94
C TYR A 58 17.19 -13.18 1.63
N GLY A 59 18.23 -13.16 2.45
CA GLY A 59 19.41 -14.01 2.26
C GLY A 59 19.04 -15.49 2.32
N LEU A 60 18.44 -15.92 3.42
CA LEU A 60 18.12 -17.33 3.67
C LEU A 60 16.80 -17.77 3.03
N CYS A 61 15.66 -17.13 3.34
CA CYS A 61 14.37 -17.64 2.86
C CYS A 61 14.18 -17.38 1.36
N TYR A 62 14.38 -16.16 0.87
CA TYR A 62 14.08 -15.83 -0.52
C TYR A 62 15.14 -16.32 -1.52
N ASN A 63 16.42 -16.03 -1.29
CA ASN A 63 17.47 -16.40 -2.25
C ASN A 63 17.82 -17.89 -2.18
N LEU A 64 18.10 -18.43 -0.99
CA LEU A 64 18.50 -19.84 -0.86
C LEU A 64 17.31 -20.79 -1.09
N LEU A 65 16.22 -20.64 -0.35
CA LEU A 65 15.08 -21.56 -0.45
C LEU A 65 14.15 -21.24 -1.63
N GLY A 66 13.84 -19.97 -1.86
CA GLY A 66 12.94 -19.55 -2.92
C GLY A 66 13.53 -19.71 -4.32
N ARG A 67 14.66 -19.04 -4.59
CA ARG A 67 15.27 -18.99 -5.93
C ARG A 67 16.10 -20.21 -6.28
N LEU A 68 17.00 -20.66 -5.40
CA LEU A 68 17.89 -21.77 -5.74
C LEU A 68 17.17 -23.12 -5.74
N CYS A 69 16.24 -23.35 -4.81
CA CYS A 69 15.45 -24.59 -4.79
C CYS A 69 14.16 -24.50 -5.60
N GLY A 70 13.76 -23.33 -6.10
CA GLY A 70 12.50 -23.13 -6.83
C GLY A 70 11.24 -23.28 -5.97
N CYS A 71 11.38 -23.33 -4.64
CA CYS A 71 10.32 -23.68 -3.70
C CYS A 71 9.87 -22.46 -2.88
N MET A 72 9.24 -21.48 -3.53
CA MET A 72 8.70 -20.29 -2.84
C MET A 72 7.71 -20.63 -1.73
N GLU A 73 6.92 -21.70 -1.89
CA GLU A 73 6.01 -22.19 -0.84
C GLU A 73 6.75 -22.72 0.39
N ALA A 74 7.89 -23.40 0.18
CA ALA A 74 8.72 -23.86 1.28
C ALA A 74 9.38 -22.68 2.00
N ALA A 75 9.82 -21.66 1.27
CA ALA A 75 10.34 -20.43 1.87
C ALA A 75 9.29 -19.70 2.72
N GLU A 76 8.04 -19.63 2.23
CA GLU A 76 6.91 -19.06 2.98
C GLU A 76 6.57 -19.91 4.21
N ALA A 77 6.54 -21.24 4.07
CA ALA A 77 6.30 -22.16 5.19
C ALA A 77 7.39 -22.02 6.26
N VAL A 78 8.67 -22.02 5.86
CA VAL A 78 9.79 -21.82 6.80
C VAL A 78 9.63 -20.48 7.49
N TYR A 79 9.36 -19.38 6.78
CA TYR A 79 9.13 -18.08 7.39
C TYR A 79 7.98 -18.09 8.42
N THR A 80 6.88 -18.75 8.08
CA THR A 80 5.67 -18.80 8.91
C THR A 80 5.87 -19.67 10.16
N TYR A 81 6.45 -20.85 10.01
CA TYR A 81 6.55 -21.85 11.08
C TYR A 81 7.81 -21.73 11.93
N SER A 82 8.89 -21.09 11.44
CA SER A 82 10.12 -20.88 12.22
C SER A 82 9.99 -19.81 13.32
N GLY A 83 8.83 -19.15 13.43
CA GLY A 83 8.65 -18.00 14.31
C GLY A 83 9.27 -16.71 13.78
N LEU A 84 9.92 -16.72 12.60
CA LEU A 84 10.43 -15.51 11.94
C LEU A 84 9.30 -14.52 11.62
N GLY A 85 8.12 -15.02 11.24
CA GLY A 85 6.91 -14.20 11.10
C GLY A 85 6.54 -13.50 12.41
N LEU A 86 6.50 -14.23 13.52
CA LEU A 86 6.19 -13.68 14.84
C LEU A 86 7.23 -12.62 15.26
N LEU A 87 8.51 -12.88 15.04
CA LEU A 87 9.59 -11.95 15.36
C LEU A 87 9.49 -10.68 14.50
N ARG A 88 9.39 -10.82 13.18
CA ARG A 88 9.35 -9.67 12.25
C ARG A 88 8.06 -8.88 12.37
N GLU A 89 6.91 -9.52 12.18
CA GLU A 89 5.61 -8.84 12.14
C GLU A 89 5.09 -8.54 13.54
N GLY A 90 5.21 -9.50 14.46
CA GLY A 90 4.65 -9.40 15.80
C GLY A 90 5.48 -8.52 16.75
N LEU A 91 6.80 -8.62 16.71
CA LEU A 91 7.67 -7.85 17.62
C LEU A 91 8.30 -6.63 16.95
N LEU A 92 9.02 -6.82 15.84
CA LEU A 92 9.87 -5.76 15.29
C LEU A 92 9.07 -4.66 14.60
N LEU A 93 8.15 -5.01 13.68
CA LEU A 93 7.33 -4.02 12.97
C LEU A 93 6.34 -3.33 13.92
N ARG A 94 5.66 -4.07 14.79
CA ARG A 94 4.76 -3.47 15.78
C ARG A 94 5.50 -2.60 16.79
N GLY A 95 6.67 -3.05 17.27
CA GLY A 95 7.53 -2.24 18.13
C GLY A 95 7.96 -0.95 17.42
N PHE A 96 8.44 -1.06 16.19
CA PHE A 96 8.82 0.08 15.37
C PHE A 96 7.66 1.09 15.22
N PHE A 97 6.47 0.64 14.83
CA PHE A 97 5.31 1.52 14.67
C PHE A 97 4.80 2.11 16.00
N PHE A 98 4.90 1.35 17.09
CA PHE A 98 4.59 1.84 18.43
C PHE A 98 5.50 3.01 18.82
N PHE A 99 6.81 2.87 18.64
CA PHE A 99 7.76 3.95 18.97
C PHE A 99 7.72 5.12 17.97
N LEU A 100 7.26 4.89 16.73
CA LEU A 100 7.11 5.94 15.72
C LEU A 100 6.00 6.94 16.08
N GLY A 101 4.91 6.46 16.67
CA GLY A 101 3.77 7.33 16.96
C GLY A 101 2.58 6.63 17.59
N HIS A 102 2.77 5.51 18.28
CA HIS A 102 1.71 4.65 18.81
C HIS A 102 0.78 4.15 17.70
N VAL A 103 1.33 3.92 16.50
CA VAL A 103 0.56 3.37 15.39
C VAL A 103 0.47 1.87 15.63
N LEU A 104 -0.70 1.39 16.02
CA LEU A 104 -0.96 -0.03 16.12
C LEU A 104 -1.78 -0.43 14.89
N PRO A 105 -1.21 -1.20 13.94
CA PRO A 105 -1.99 -1.69 12.81
C PRO A 105 -3.06 -2.65 13.33
N VAL A 106 -4.29 -2.17 13.39
CA VAL A 106 -5.45 -3.00 13.70
C VAL A 106 -5.92 -3.61 12.39
N LYS A 107 -5.99 -4.94 12.34
CA LYS A 107 -6.64 -5.62 11.23
C LYS A 107 -8.14 -5.34 11.34
N ILE A 108 -8.62 -4.40 10.55
CA ILE A 108 -10.03 -4.32 10.23
C ILE A 108 -10.24 -5.40 9.17
N ASP A 109 -11.16 -6.33 9.41
CA ASP A 109 -11.43 -7.38 8.44
C ASP A 109 -11.69 -6.73 7.08
N PRO A 110 -10.94 -7.11 6.04
CA PRO A 110 -11.08 -6.49 4.74
C PRO A 110 -12.53 -6.69 4.33
N MET A 111 -13.24 -5.58 4.09
CA MET A 111 -14.50 -5.62 3.36
C MET A 111 -14.15 -6.07 1.94
N MET A 112 -14.05 -7.39 1.74
CA MET A 112 -13.92 -7.96 0.42
C MET A 112 -15.25 -7.75 -0.30
N TYR A 113 -15.25 -6.81 -1.23
CA TYR A 113 -16.24 -6.78 -2.31
C TYR A 113 -15.94 -7.93 -3.26
N SER A 114 -16.17 -9.17 -2.81
CA SER A 114 -16.23 -10.30 -3.71
C SER A 114 -17.59 -10.25 -4.37
N THR A 115 -17.62 -10.05 -5.69
CA THR A 115 -18.82 -10.10 -6.53
C THR A 115 -19.43 -11.51 -6.65
N GLY A 116 -18.98 -12.48 -5.84
CA GLY A 116 -19.52 -13.82 -5.76
C GLY A 116 -19.62 -14.31 -4.32
N ALA A 117 -20.56 -15.22 -4.07
CA ALA A 117 -20.76 -15.84 -2.77
C ALA A 117 -19.62 -16.81 -2.40
N VAL A 118 -18.41 -16.29 -2.17
CA VAL A 118 -17.28 -17.10 -1.69
C VAL A 118 -17.53 -17.42 -0.21
N PRO A 119 -17.51 -18.71 0.19
CA PRO A 119 -17.72 -19.12 1.56
C PRO A 119 -16.66 -18.52 2.50
N PRO A 120 -17.05 -18.14 3.73
CA PRO A 120 -16.20 -17.38 4.67
C PRO A 120 -14.90 -18.10 5.05
N SER A 121 -14.84 -19.43 4.98
CA SER A 121 -13.64 -20.22 5.29
C SER A 121 -12.52 -20.09 4.25
N LYS A 122 -12.83 -19.68 3.01
CA LYS A 122 -11.83 -19.41 1.95
C LYS A 122 -11.56 -17.91 1.73
N ARG A 123 -12.27 -17.02 2.42
CA ARG A 123 -12.17 -15.56 2.21
C ARG A 123 -10.83 -14.94 2.61
N ASN A 124 -9.99 -15.63 3.37
CA ASN A 124 -8.84 -14.99 4.01
C ASN A 124 -7.46 -15.31 3.40
N SER A 125 -7.37 -16.17 2.38
CA SER A 125 -6.08 -16.47 1.74
C SER A 125 -5.91 -15.67 0.46
N ILE A 126 -5.15 -14.58 0.54
CA ILE A 126 -4.68 -13.84 -0.63
C ILE A 126 -3.56 -14.67 -1.27
N ASN A 127 -3.74 -15.03 -2.54
CA ASN A 127 -2.84 -15.91 -3.27
C ASN A 127 -1.82 -15.14 -4.12
N GLY A 128 -0.81 -15.86 -4.60
CA GLY A 128 0.14 -15.32 -5.57
C GLY A 128 -0.55 -14.86 -6.86
N GLY A 129 -0.26 -13.64 -7.30
CA GLY A 129 -0.90 -13.00 -8.46
C GLY A 129 -2.24 -12.33 -8.16
N ASP A 130 -2.81 -12.48 -6.96
CA ASP A 130 -4.00 -11.70 -6.57
C ASP A 130 -3.61 -10.22 -6.50
N ILE A 131 -4.51 -9.33 -6.89
CA ILE A 131 -4.26 -7.88 -6.84
C ILE A 131 -4.93 -7.29 -5.61
N VAL A 132 -4.16 -6.54 -4.83
CA VAL A 132 -4.63 -5.76 -3.69
C VAL A 132 -4.53 -4.28 -4.05
N PHE A 133 -5.68 -3.64 -4.24
CA PHE A 133 -5.79 -2.20 -4.44
C PHE A 133 -5.62 -1.47 -3.13
N CYS A 134 -4.61 -0.61 -3.03
CA CYS A 134 -4.41 0.27 -1.89
C CYS A 134 -4.64 1.73 -2.31
N ASN A 135 -5.49 2.42 -1.55
CA ASN A 135 -5.80 3.84 -1.77
C ASN A 135 -4.62 4.76 -1.43
N SER A 136 -3.83 4.38 -0.43
CA SER A 136 -2.84 5.26 0.18
C SER A 136 -1.43 4.99 -0.32
N GLN A 137 -0.70 6.01 -0.80
CA GLN A 137 0.69 5.88 -1.28
C GLN A 137 1.72 6.41 -0.27
N SER A 138 1.81 5.79 0.89
CA SER A 138 2.90 5.99 1.84
C SER A 138 3.78 4.75 1.92
N VAL A 139 5.05 4.98 2.22
CA VAL A 139 6.01 3.90 2.51
C VAL A 139 5.59 3.13 3.76
N TRP A 140 4.92 3.83 4.68
CA TRP A 140 4.33 3.22 5.86
C TRP A 140 3.18 2.28 5.49
N ASP A 141 2.36 2.64 4.50
CA ASP A 141 1.23 1.79 4.06
C ASP A 141 1.72 0.45 3.55
N PHE A 142 2.82 0.46 2.79
CA PHE A 142 3.42 -0.78 2.31
C PHE A 142 3.80 -1.70 3.48
N MET A 143 4.49 -1.17 4.50
CA MET A 143 4.87 -1.95 5.68
C MET A 143 3.65 -2.39 6.51
N VAL A 144 2.62 -1.55 6.60
CA VAL A 144 1.36 -1.89 7.27
C VAL A 144 0.64 -3.03 6.53
N LEU A 145 0.63 -3.02 5.20
CA LEU A 145 0.07 -4.09 4.39
C LEU A 145 0.82 -5.41 4.59
N GLU A 146 2.15 -5.40 4.71
CA GLU A 146 2.89 -6.63 5.04
C GLU A 146 2.39 -7.26 6.35
N VAL A 147 2.16 -6.44 7.39
CA VAL A 147 1.65 -6.90 8.69
C VAL A 147 0.19 -7.37 8.61
N ILE A 148 -0.68 -6.63 7.92
CA ILE A 148 -2.12 -6.95 7.83
C ILE A 148 -2.35 -8.19 6.98
N LEU A 149 -1.66 -8.29 5.85
CA LEU A 149 -1.79 -9.40 4.90
C LEU A 149 -1.04 -10.65 5.40
N LYS A 150 -0.12 -10.52 6.37
CA LYS A 150 0.75 -11.59 6.86
C LYS A 150 1.51 -12.27 5.72
N LYS A 151 1.99 -11.45 4.79
CA LYS A 151 2.72 -11.90 3.59
C LYS A 151 4.07 -11.17 3.59
N PRO A 152 5.19 -11.89 3.77
CA PRO A 152 6.51 -11.28 3.82
C PRO A 152 7.01 -10.79 2.46
N PHE A 153 6.44 -11.32 1.38
CA PHE A 153 6.84 -11.01 0.01
C PHE A 153 5.62 -10.49 -0.74
N LEU A 154 5.68 -9.22 -1.13
CA LEU A 154 4.66 -8.55 -1.92
C LEU A 154 5.32 -7.98 -3.17
N ALA A 155 4.70 -8.13 -4.34
CA ALA A 155 5.04 -7.28 -5.47
C ALA A 155 4.30 -5.95 -5.31
N VAL A 156 4.93 -4.84 -5.68
CA VAL A 156 4.34 -3.51 -5.56
C VAL A 156 4.34 -2.82 -6.91
N ALA A 157 3.22 -2.26 -7.31
CA ALA A 157 3.07 -1.57 -8.58
C ALA A 157 2.48 -0.16 -8.41
N PHE A 158 3.01 0.77 -9.19
CA PHE A 158 2.55 2.15 -9.28
C PHE A 158 2.22 2.50 -10.73
N PRO A 159 1.17 3.31 -11.00
CA PRO A 159 0.96 3.88 -12.33
C PRO A 159 2.11 4.82 -12.66
N THR A 160 2.65 4.72 -13.87
CA THR A 160 3.71 5.61 -14.35
C THR A 160 3.29 6.21 -15.68
N PRO A 161 3.38 7.55 -15.85
CA PRO A 161 3.15 8.15 -17.16
C PRO A 161 4.20 7.61 -18.15
N PRO A 162 3.84 7.45 -19.44
CA PRO A 162 4.77 6.97 -20.46
C PRO A 162 6.09 7.76 -20.45
N ALA A 163 7.22 7.07 -20.58
CA ALA A 163 8.52 7.73 -20.64
C ALA A 163 8.55 8.69 -21.82
N GLY A 164 8.79 9.99 -21.57
CA GLY A 164 8.72 10.99 -22.63
C GLY A 164 7.31 11.52 -22.91
N PHE A 165 6.34 11.38 -21.99
CA PHE A 165 5.05 12.08 -22.08
C PHE A 165 5.20 13.61 -22.23
N PHE A 166 6.33 14.17 -21.78
CA PHE A 166 6.70 15.57 -21.99
C PHE A 166 7.62 15.81 -23.20
N ALA A 167 8.13 14.74 -23.81
CA ALA A 167 8.92 14.82 -25.03
C ALA A 167 7.97 14.88 -26.22
N SER A 168 8.27 15.79 -27.16
CA SER A 168 7.64 15.80 -28.47
C SER A 168 8.63 15.16 -29.44
N PRO A 169 8.29 14.07 -30.14
CA PRO A 169 6.98 13.42 -30.27
C PRO A 169 6.63 12.44 -29.12
N PRO A 170 5.33 12.13 -28.92
CA PRO A 170 4.90 11.19 -27.88
C PRO A 170 5.49 9.79 -28.11
N PRO A 171 5.84 9.07 -27.02
CA PRO A 171 6.45 7.74 -27.09
C PRO A 171 5.50 6.70 -27.67
N SER A 172 6.06 5.62 -28.24
CA SER A 172 5.30 4.48 -28.75
C SER A 172 4.43 3.84 -27.65
N PRO A 173 3.22 3.34 -27.99
CA PRO A 173 2.23 2.80 -27.04
C PRO A 173 2.67 1.53 -26.31
N SER A 174 3.89 1.04 -26.54
CA SER A 174 4.48 -0.12 -25.87
C SER A 174 5.22 0.22 -24.57
N ALA A 175 5.22 1.48 -24.14
CA ALA A 175 5.87 1.88 -22.90
C ALA A 175 5.15 1.28 -21.69
N GLU A 176 5.91 0.66 -20.77
CA GLU A 176 5.37 0.14 -19.51
C GLU A 176 4.65 1.26 -18.75
N THR A 177 3.33 1.14 -18.61
CA THR A 177 2.47 2.11 -17.90
C THR A 177 2.46 1.88 -16.38
N VAL A 178 3.23 0.89 -15.93
CA VAL A 178 3.27 0.45 -14.53
C VAL A 178 4.72 0.28 -14.10
N GLN A 179 5.14 1.01 -13.07
CA GLN A 179 6.40 0.73 -12.39
C GLN A 179 6.20 -0.42 -11.41
N LEU A 180 6.86 -1.55 -11.67
CA LEU A 180 6.83 -2.73 -10.80
C LEU A 180 8.08 -2.80 -9.92
N PHE A 181 7.89 -3.06 -8.64
CA PHE A 181 8.92 -3.37 -7.65
C PHE A 181 8.69 -4.78 -7.11
N LEU A 182 9.59 -5.70 -7.48
CA LEU A 182 9.55 -7.09 -7.03
C LEU A 182 10.10 -7.24 -5.61
N PRO A 183 9.75 -8.34 -4.90
CA PRO A 183 10.34 -8.65 -3.61
C PRO A 183 11.87 -8.65 -3.66
N GLY A 184 12.48 -7.90 -2.75
CA GLY A 184 13.93 -7.77 -2.62
C GLY A 184 14.35 -7.01 -1.37
N ALA A 185 15.59 -7.21 -0.91
CA ALA A 185 16.09 -6.60 0.33
C ALA A 185 16.01 -5.05 0.33
N LEU A 186 16.14 -4.43 -0.84
CA LEU A 186 16.06 -2.98 -1.01
C LEU A 186 14.70 -2.51 -1.55
N GLN A 187 13.70 -3.39 -1.68
CA GLN A 187 12.40 -3.06 -2.27
C GLN A 187 11.76 -1.85 -1.56
N ARG A 188 11.76 -1.85 -0.22
CA ARG A 188 11.22 -0.74 0.58
C ARG A 188 11.90 0.59 0.28
N TYR A 189 13.22 0.60 0.16
CA TYR A 189 13.97 1.79 -0.19
C TYR A 189 13.65 2.28 -1.61
N HIS A 190 13.53 1.35 -2.58
CA HIS A 190 13.16 1.69 -3.95
C HIS A 190 11.74 2.25 -4.04
N VAL A 191 10.79 1.64 -3.33
CA VAL A 191 9.41 2.11 -3.19
C VAL A 191 9.38 3.50 -2.54
N TRP A 192 10.13 3.71 -1.45
CA TRP A 192 10.26 5.01 -0.79
C TRP A 192 10.80 6.08 -1.71
N ARG A 193 11.89 5.77 -2.42
CA ARG A 193 12.50 6.69 -3.38
C ARG A 193 11.55 6.99 -4.53
N HIS A 194 10.77 6.01 -4.98
CA HIS A 194 9.77 6.20 -6.02
C HIS A 194 8.66 7.13 -5.54
N ILE A 195 8.02 6.84 -4.41
CA ILE A 195 6.97 7.67 -3.81
C ILE A 195 7.45 9.12 -3.62
N HIS A 196 8.67 9.31 -3.10
CA HIS A 196 9.22 10.65 -2.93
C HIS A 196 9.41 11.40 -4.26
N ARG A 197 9.71 10.69 -5.35
CA ARG A 197 9.89 11.29 -6.69
C ARG A 197 8.56 11.52 -7.42
N SER A 198 7.61 10.61 -7.24
CA SER A 198 6.28 10.68 -7.86
C SER A 198 5.36 11.69 -7.17
N ASN A 199 5.61 12.04 -5.90
CA ASN A 199 4.85 13.06 -5.17
C ASN A 199 5.19 14.51 -5.57
N THR A 200 5.63 14.73 -6.80
CA THR A 200 5.89 16.06 -7.35
C THR A 200 4.69 16.54 -8.16
N LEU A 201 4.35 17.83 -8.06
CA LEU A 201 3.22 18.40 -8.82
C LEU A 201 3.31 18.13 -10.33
N PRO A 202 4.49 18.26 -10.99
CA PRO A 202 4.62 17.94 -12.41
C PRO A 202 4.28 16.49 -12.74
N TYR A 203 4.70 15.54 -11.90
CA TYR A 203 4.40 14.12 -12.10
C TYR A 203 2.90 13.84 -11.98
N VAL A 204 2.28 14.35 -10.91
CA VAL A 204 0.83 14.21 -10.68
C VAL A 204 0.03 14.83 -11.83
N GLN A 205 0.44 16.00 -12.32
CA GLN A 205 -0.18 16.64 -13.48
C GLN A 205 0.04 15.88 -14.79
N ALA A 206 1.19 15.23 -14.96
CA ALA A 206 1.47 14.36 -16.11
C ALA A 206 0.52 13.17 -16.09
N LEU A 207 0.43 12.50 -14.95
CA LEU A 207 -0.41 11.32 -14.75
C LEU A 207 -1.88 11.67 -14.95
N ALA A 208 -2.35 12.79 -14.38
CA ALA A 208 -3.73 13.26 -14.53
C ALA A 208 -4.08 13.67 -15.97
N ARG A 209 -3.12 14.23 -16.73
CA ARG A 209 -3.30 14.54 -18.15
C ARG A 209 -3.35 13.28 -18.99
N TRP A 210 -2.38 12.39 -18.78
CA TRP A 210 -2.33 11.10 -19.43
C TRP A 210 -3.63 10.32 -19.22
N GLN A 211 -4.14 10.25 -17.98
CA GLN A 211 -5.42 9.62 -17.67
C GLN A 211 -6.58 10.23 -18.46
N ARG A 212 -6.68 11.57 -18.52
CA ARG A 212 -7.73 12.28 -19.26
C ARG A 212 -7.65 12.06 -20.76
N GLU A 213 -6.48 12.25 -21.36
CA GLU A 213 -6.27 12.02 -22.80
C GLU A 213 -6.59 10.58 -23.19
N THR A 214 -6.20 9.64 -22.34
CA THR A 214 -6.52 8.22 -22.48
C THR A 214 -8.03 7.97 -22.38
N LEU A 215 -8.74 8.62 -21.46
CA LEU A 215 -10.20 8.55 -21.33
C LEU A 215 -10.93 9.17 -22.53
N ASP A 216 -10.52 10.36 -22.97
CA ASP A 216 -11.20 11.15 -24.00
C ASP A 216 -10.95 10.56 -25.41
N SER A 217 -9.79 9.95 -25.65
CA SER A 217 -9.51 9.27 -26.92
C SER A 217 -10.43 8.06 -27.18
N SER A 218 -11.13 7.58 -26.15
CA SER A 218 -12.04 6.45 -26.24
C SER A 218 -13.49 6.81 -26.63
N SER A 219 -13.83 8.10 -26.73
CA SER A 219 -15.20 8.53 -27.05
C SER A 219 -15.48 8.79 -28.53
N HIS A 220 -14.48 8.68 -29.41
CA HIS A 220 -14.59 9.13 -30.82
C HIS A 220 -14.41 8.07 -31.92
N ALA A 221 -14.53 6.77 -31.63
CA ALA A 221 -14.55 5.78 -32.72
C ALA A 221 -15.52 4.63 -32.47
N ASP A 222 -16.54 4.53 -33.33
CA ASP A 222 -17.44 3.39 -33.54
C ASP A 222 -16.71 2.11 -34.06
N ALA A 223 -15.44 1.92 -33.72
CA ALA A 223 -14.63 0.79 -34.17
C ALA A 223 -13.91 0.11 -33.00
N ALA A 224 -14.53 -0.98 -32.52
CA ALA A 224 -14.01 -1.98 -31.58
C ALA A 224 -13.80 -1.54 -30.10
N PRO A 225 -14.09 -2.43 -29.12
CA PRO A 225 -14.12 -2.11 -27.70
C PRO A 225 -12.71 -2.11 -27.06
N HIS A 226 -11.73 -1.46 -27.68
CA HIS A 226 -10.41 -1.27 -27.10
C HIS A 226 -10.37 0.00 -26.24
N LYS A 227 -11.11 -0.03 -25.13
CA LYS A 227 -10.95 0.95 -24.05
C LYS A 227 -9.49 0.91 -23.59
N PRO A 228 -8.80 2.05 -23.43
CA PRO A 228 -7.44 2.03 -22.96
C PRO A 228 -7.44 1.77 -21.45
N TYR A 229 -6.90 0.62 -21.11
CA TYR A 229 -6.72 0.18 -19.73
C TYR A 229 -5.26 0.41 -19.35
N VAL A 230 -4.99 0.79 -18.09
CA VAL A 230 -3.69 0.45 -17.53
C VAL A 230 -3.65 -1.07 -17.52
N ASP A 231 -2.81 -1.66 -18.36
CA ASP A 231 -2.63 -3.10 -18.39
C ASP A 231 -1.71 -3.51 -17.23
N VAL A 232 -2.29 -3.51 -16.02
CA VAL A 232 -1.67 -4.09 -14.82
C VAL A 232 -1.54 -5.62 -14.99
N ALA A 233 -2.40 -6.20 -15.83
CA ALA A 233 -2.53 -7.63 -16.05
C ALA A 233 -1.27 -8.24 -16.71
N LEU A 234 -0.78 -7.67 -17.82
CA LEU A 234 0.14 -8.42 -18.69
C LEU A 234 1.56 -8.55 -18.14
N ALA A 235 2.13 -7.49 -17.58
CA ALA A 235 3.50 -7.51 -17.07
C ALA A 235 3.56 -7.70 -15.56
N ALA A 236 2.85 -6.86 -14.79
CA ALA A 236 2.95 -6.84 -13.33
C ALA A 236 2.31 -8.08 -12.68
N GLN A 237 1.07 -8.40 -13.06
CA GLN A 237 0.35 -9.53 -12.47
C GLN A 237 0.93 -10.88 -12.90
N CYS A 238 1.28 -11.06 -14.19
CA CYS A 238 1.98 -12.25 -14.66
C CYS A 238 3.28 -12.48 -13.90
N ARG A 239 4.07 -11.42 -13.67
CA ARG A 239 5.33 -11.54 -12.95
C ARG A 239 5.13 -11.86 -11.46
N ALA A 240 4.16 -11.22 -10.81
CA ALA A 240 3.79 -11.53 -9.43
C ALA A 240 3.31 -12.99 -9.28
N ARG A 241 2.51 -13.48 -10.24
CA ARG A 241 2.03 -14.86 -10.31
C ARG A 241 3.17 -15.87 -10.48
N GLN A 242 4.11 -15.60 -11.38
CA GLN A 242 5.31 -16.44 -11.56
C GLN A 242 6.11 -16.59 -10.26
N LEU A 243 6.17 -15.51 -9.47
CA LEU A 243 6.85 -15.49 -8.17
C LEU A 243 5.98 -16.00 -7.01
N ARG A 244 4.71 -16.35 -7.28
CA ARG A 244 3.71 -16.74 -6.27
C ARG A 244 3.54 -15.70 -5.14
N VAL A 245 3.66 -14.42 -5.46
CA VAL A 245 3.45 -13.32 -4.51
C VAL A 245 2.24 -12.48 -4.92
N PRO A 246 1.46 -11.94 -3.98
CA PRO A 246 0.39 -11.00 -4.30
C PRO A 246 0.96 -9.68 -4.83
N LEU A 247 0.16 -8.98 -5.64
CA LEU A 247 0.49 -7.68 -6.21
C LEU A 247 -0.29 -6.59 -5.49
N VAL A 248 0.40 -5.70 -4.78
CA VAL A 248 -0.18 -4.47 -4.24
C VAL A 248 -0.12 -3.39 -5.33
N TYR A 249 -1.27 -2.88 -5.74
CA TYR A 249 -1.37 -1.79 -6.71
C TYR A 249 -1.83 -0.50 -6.03
N PHE A 250 -0.97 0.51 -6.10
CA PHE A 250 -1.20 1.84 -5.53
C PHE A 250 -1.79 2.76 -6.59
N ALA A 251 -3.11 2.73 -6.77
CA ALA A 251 -3.76 3.31 -7.95
C ALA A 251 -3.83 4.84 -7.99
N GLU A 252 -3.83 5.51 -6.83
CA GLU A 252 -4.15 6.95 -6.76
C GLU A 252 -3.00 7.87 -7.17
N GLY A 253 -1.77 7.37 -7.32
CA GLY A 253 -0.62 8.21 -7.72
C GLY A 253 -0.22 9.31 -6.73
N THR A 254 -0.89 9.41 -5.58
CA THR A 254 -0.71 10.52 -4.61
C THR A 254 -0.52 10.04 -3.19
N ALA A 255 0.36 10.71 -2.45
CA ALA A 255 0.54 10.50 -1.01
C ALA A 255 -0.68 11.03 -0.22
N THR A 256 -0.87 10.52 1.00
CA THR A 256 -1.95 10.88 1.95
C THR A 256 -2.00 12.33 2.42
N ASN A 257 -1.14 13.20 1.88
CA ASN A 257 -1.04 14.61 2.24
C ASN A 257 -2.16 15.49 1.63
N GLY A 258 -3.27 14.90 1.17
CA GLY A 258 -4.49 15.63 0.81
C GLY A 258 -4.39 16.47 -0.47
N ARG A 259 -3.37 16.24 -1.32
CA ARG A 259 -3.12 17.06 -2.53
C ARG A 259 -3.93 16.65 -3.76
N GLY A 260 -5.08 16.00 -3.56
CA GLY A 260 -6.04 15.62 -4.60
C GLY A 260 -6.08 14.11 -4.80
N VAL A 261 -7.29 13.56 -4.88
CA VAL A 261 -7.52 12.16 -5.26
C VAL A 261 -7.54 12.13 -6.79
N LEU A 262 -6.57 11.45 -7.41
CA LEU A 262 -6.66 11.18 -8.85
C LEU A 262 -7.79 10.17 -9.10
N GLN A 263 -8.49 10.32 -10.21
CA GLN A 263 -9.46 9.29 -10.61
C GLN A 263 -8.71 7.97 -10.82
N LEU A 264 -9.23 6.91 -10.20
CA LEU A 264 -8.75 5.55 -10.43
C LEU A 264 -8.80 5.27 -11.94
N PRO A 265 -7.66 5.00 -12.60
CA PRO A 265 -7.68 4.68 -14.01
C PRO A 265 -8.46 3.38 -14.24
N ARG A 266 -9.06 3.20 -15.42
CA ARG A 266 -9.65 1.91 -15.78
C ARG A 266 -8.53 0.87 -15.87
N LEU A 267 -8.62 -0.19 -15.08
CA LEU A 267 -7.60 -1.22 -14.99
C LEU A 267 -8.04 -2.47 -15.74
N ARG A 268 -7.11 -3.09 -16.46
CA ARG A 268 -7.26 -4.46 -16.94
C ARG A 268 -6.45 -5.35 -16.01
N CYS A 269 -7.10 -6.42 -15.53
CA CYS A 269 -6.52 -7.40 -14.62
C CYS A 269 -6.96 -8.81 -15.06
N PHE A 270 -6.16 -9.83 -14.76
CA PHE A 270 -6.48 -11.23 -15.02
C PHE A 270 -7.10 -11.91 -13.80
N SER A 271 -8.05 -12.80 -14.06
CA SER A 271 -8.46 -13.79 -13.07
C SER A 271 -7.36 -14.81 -12.80
N ASN A 272 -7.24 -15.21 -11.53
CA ASN A 272 -6.37 -16.29 -11.11
C ASN A 272 -7.02 -17.68 -11.17
N GLU A 273 -8.34 -17.77 -11.30
CA GLU A 273 -9.04 -19.05 -11.36
C GLU A 273 -9.18 -19.53 -12.80
N VAL A 274 -8.57 -20.68 -13.08
CA VAL A 274 -8.95 -21.53 -14.21
C VAL A 274 -10.14 -22.34 -13.71
N GLU A 275 -11.35 -21.77 -13.78
CA GLU A 275 -12.54 -22.62 -13.76
C GLU A 275 -12.59 -23.44 -15.05
N PRO A 276 -13.26 -24.62 -15.06
CA PRO A 276 -13.39 -25.44 -16.25
C PRO A 276 -13.88 -24.60 -17.42
N ALA A 277 -13.49 -24.98 -18.65
CA ALA A 277 -13.55 -24.22 -19.91
C ALA A 277 -14.88 -23.54 -20.29
N THR A 278 -15.93 -23.66 -19.48
CA THR A 278 -17.26 -23.08 -19.63
C THR A 278 -17.56 -21.92 -18.68
N ALA A 279 -16.67 -21.56 -17.74
CA ALA A 279 -16.93 -20.49 -16.78
C ALA A 279 -16.02 -19.27 -17.01
N GLU A 280 -16.62 -18.08 -16.89
CA GLU A 280 -15.94 -16.82 -17.11
C GLU A 280 -14.79 -16.63 -16.09
N PRO A 281 -13.65 -16.05 -16.51
CA PRO A 281 -12.53 -15.80 -15.62
C PRO A 281 -12.92 -14.87 -14.45
N VAL A 282 -13.06 -15.41 -13.23
CA VAL A 282 -13.42 -14.64 -12.03
C VAL A 282 -12.24 -13.83 -11.48
N LEU A 283 -12.16 -12.54 -11.81
CA LEU A 283 -11.15 -11.64 -11.25
C LEU A 283 -11.22 -11.62 -9.72
N ARG A 284 -10.15 -12.06 -9.04
CA ARG A 284 -9.97 -11.86 -7.60
C ARG A 284 -9.18 -10.59 -7.34
N ALA A 285 -9.93 -9.50 -7.23
CA ALA A 285 -9.43 -8.22 -6.77
C ALA A 285 -9.78 -8.02 -5.29
N HIS A 286 -8.81 -7.55 -4.52
CA HIS A 286 -8.98 -7.19 -3.12
C HIS A 286 -8.83 -5.67 -3.00
N THR A 287 -9.60 -5.04 -2.12
CA THR A 287 -9.42 -3.64 -1.78
C THR A 287 -8.95 -3.54 -0.34
N ALA A 288 -7.84 -2.83 -0.12
CA ALA A 288 -7.32 -2.49 1.19
C ALA A 288 -7.41 -0.98 1.36
N THR A 289 -8.26 -0.55 2.29
CA THR A 289 -8.36 0.86 2.69
C THR A 289 -7.72 1.00 4.06
N LEU A 290 -6.61 1.71 4.12
CA LEU A 290 -5.91 1.93 5.39
C LEU A 290 -6.45 3.19 6.06
N PHE A 291 -6.94 3.03 7.28
CA PHE A 291 -7.37 4.12 8.14
C PHE A 291 -6.43 4.18 9.35
N TYR A 292 -5.74 5.31 9.50
CA TYR A 292 -4.93 5.56 10.69
C TYR A 292 -5.84 6.11 11.78
N GLN A 293 -6.32 5.22 12.64
CA GLN A 293 -7.07 5.61 13.82
C GLN A 293 -6.06 6.00 14.92
N SER A 294 -6.02 7.29 15.26
CA SER A 294 -5.26 7.78 16.40
C SER A 294 -6.23 8.04 17.53
N ASP A 295 -6.00 7.45 18.71
CA ASP A 295 -6.81 7.72 19.90
C ASP A 295 -6.80 9.20 20.26
N ALA A 296 -5.72 9.91 19.93
CA ALA A 296 -5.65 11.36 20.05
C ALA A 296 -6.64 12.07 19.11
N LEU A 297 -6.89 11.53 17.91
CA LEU A 297 -7.93 12.03 17.00
C LEU A 297 -9.34 11.60 17.45
N LEU A 298 -9.53 10.38 17.95
CA LEU A 298 -10.83 9.90 18.44
C LEU A 298 -11.32 10.63 19.68
N THR A 299 -10.44 10.89 20.65
CA THR A 299 -10.79 11.60 21.89
C THR A 299 -11.36 12.99 21.60
N VAL A 300 -10.76 13.65 20.61
CA VAL A 300 -11.20 14.96 20.16
C VAL A 300 -12.53 14.88 19.39
N CYS A 301 -12.77 13.81 18.63
CA CYS A 301 -14.05 13.59 17.94
C CYS A 301 -15.19 13.24 18.94
N ALA A 302 -14.91 12.44 19.97
CA ALA A 302 -15.90 12.00 20.96
C ALA A 302 -16.37 13.13 21.90
N GLU A 303 -15.49 14.08 22.25
CA GLU A 303 -15.88 15.28 23.02
C GLU A 303 -16.91 16.16 22.30
N HIS A 304 -17.02 16.06 20.97
CA HIS A 304 -18.02 16.78 20.19
C HIS A 304 -19.40 16.11 20.13
N GLU A 305 -19.50 14.80 20.34
CA GLU A 305 -20.78 14.09 20.34
C GLU A 305 -21.51 14.19 21.69
N GLY A 306 -20.79 14.55 22.77
CA GLY A 306 -21.33 14.66 24.12
C GLY A 306 -21.87 16.03 24.55
N ARG A 307 -21.86 17.06 23.69
CA ARG A 307 -22.46 18.37 24.03
C ARG A 307 -23.89 18.47 23.49
N PRO A 308 -24.91 18.70 24.33
CA PRO A 308 -26.22 19.10 23.83
C PRO A 308 -26.05 20.37 23.01
N GLN A 309 -26.57 20.38 21.78
CA GLN A 309 -26.57 21.57 20.94
C GLN A 309 -27.40 22.67 21.63
N PRO A 310 -26.90 23.92 21.71
CA PRO A 310 -27.71 25.05 22.13
C PRO A 310 -28.80 25.36 21.11
#